data_AF-A0A1B2JBJ3-F1
#
_entry.id   AF-A0A1B2JBJ3-F1
#
_cell.length_a   1.000
_cell.length_b   1.000
_cell.length_c   1.000
_cell.angle_alpha   90.00
_cell.angle_beta   90.00
_cell.angle_gamma   90.00
#
_symmetry.space_group_name_H-M   'P 1'
#
loop_
_entity.id
_entity.type
_entity.pdbx_description
1 polymer ?
#
loop_
_entity_poly.entity_id
_entity_poly.type
_entity_poly.pdbx_seq_one_letter_code
_entity_poly.pdbx_strand_id
1 'polypeptide(L)'
;MGVILPDDGKQSGGQPSRRAKVLSRFLPPEHQRPSIGLFLGPFTPAADNEIALWTCIGAQLFSGLALIRMSRRFVFSPDQSVRRFLFKTFHNVVGAALIFGSGLEGTRMLLPEDPWKEEARKARILAQLKGEPVSWWYGPKSFVPSSRLEYTKQMQFHNFEVMHRSPQKIARALMIKDKLKDETNTLYSSIHEKAEQQTLRLSKDLQNNVPLKGVTSYVPQFSTSNTDSKLYLKNVSLKTHADLEKFWAEHNPWDILEEKISPISVIALPKYNPIISEIEPDKQQPSKSDIKFISDRK
;
A
#
# COMPACT_ATOMS: atom_id res chain seq x y z
N MET A 1 -22.01 -2.90 47.76
CA MET A 1 -22.63 -2.32 46.54
C MET A 1 -22.78 -3.43 45.53
N GLY A 2 -24.02 -3.87 45.28
CA GLY A 2 -24.31 -4.96 44.35
C GLY A 2 -24.36 -4.44 42.91
N VAL A 3 -23.66 -5.13 42.00
CA VAL A 3 -23.73 -4.87 40.56
C VAL A 3 -24.96 -5.61 40.02
N ILE A 4 -25.95 -4.86 39.59
CA ILE A 4 -27.13 -5.37 38.90
C ILE A 4 -26.73 -5.60 37.43
N LEU A 5 -26.61 -6.85 37.03
CA LEU A 5 -26.52 -7.24 35.62
C LEU A 5 -27.93 -7.23 35.00
N PRO A 6 -28.12 -6.71 33.78
CA PRO A 6 -29.41 -6.77 33.10
C PRO A 6 -29.81 -8.21 32.81
N ASP A 7 -31.09 -8.49 33.02
CA ASP A 7 -31.74 -9.79 32.85
C ASP A 7 -31.97 -10.02 31.34
N ASP A 8 -31.17 -10.91 30.74
CA ASP A 8 -31.28 -11.27 29.33
C ASP A 8 -32.56 -12.08 29.12
N GLY A 9 -33.56 -11.42 28.51
CA GLY A 9 -34.87 -11.98 28.22
C GLY A 9 -34.78 -13.38 27.58
N LYS A 10 -35.22 -14.39 28.34
CA LYS A 10 -35.42 -15.77 27.88
C LYS A 10 -36.42 -15.79 26.72
N GLN A 11 -35.89 -15.81 25.49
CA GLN A 11 -36.67 -16.21 24.32
C GLN A 11 -36.96 -17.71 24.38
N SER A 12 -38.23 -18.05 24.17
CA SER A 12 -38.77 -19.41 24.20
C SER A 12 -38.05 -20.33 23.22
N GLY A 13 -37.31 -21.29 23.77
CA GLY A 13 -36.56 -22.29 23.02
C GLY A 13 -37.46 -23.34 22.38
N GLY A 14 -37.99 -23.05 21.19
CA GLY A 14 -38.32 -24.10 20.23
C GLY A 14 -37.00 -24.72 19.76
N GLN A 15 -36.72 -25.98 20.12
CA GLN A 15 -35.50 -26.66 19.66
C GLN A 15 -35.45 -26.61 18.12
N PRO A 16 -34.44 -25.97 17.53
CA PRO A 16 -34.33 -25.93 16.08
C PRO A 16 -34.14 -27.35 15.56
N SER A 17 -34.94 -27.72 14.56
CA SER A 17 -34.84 -29.03 13.91
C SER A 17 -33.38 -29.31 13.53
N ARG A 18 -32.93 -30.57 13.64
CA ARG A 18 -31.54 -30.95 13.32
C ARG A 18 -31.08 -30.42 11.95
N ARG A 19 -31.99 -30.31 10.97
CA ARG A 19 -31.73 -29.70 9.66
C ARG A 19 -31.46 -28.19 9.72
N ALA A 20 -32.22 -27.43 10.48
CA ALA A 20 -31.97 -26.00 10.70
C ALA A 20 -30.59 -25.77 11.37
N LYS A 21 -30.19 -26.67 12.27
CA LYS A 21 -28.86 -26.63 12.93
C LYS A 21 -27.69 -26.89 11.97
N VAL A 22 -27.90 -27.62 10.87
CA VAL A 22 -26.88 -27.85 9.84
C VAL A 22 -26.82 -26.68 8.85
N LEU A 23 -27.96 -26.22 8.33
CA LEU A 23 -28.00 -25.10 7.38
C LEU A 23 -27.51 -23.79 7.99
N SER A 24 -27.81 -23.56 9.26
CA SER A 24 -27.33 -22.39 9.99
C SER A 24 -25.79 -22.30 10.09
N ARG A 25 -25.04 -23.38 9.84
CA ARG A 25 -23.56 -23.33 9.78
C ARG A 25 -23.02 -22.76 8.46
N PHE A 26 -23.84 -22.77 7.41
CA PHE A 26 -23.46 -22.34 6.05
C PHE A 26 -24.04 -20.98 5.67
N LEU A 27 -25.02 -20.48 6.42
CA LEU A 27 -25.58 -19.17 6.17
C LEU A 27 -24.57 -18.07 6.52
N PRO A 28 -24.49 -17.01 5.71
CA PRO A 28 -23.62 -15.88 5.97
C PRO A 28 -24.01 -15.22 7.31
N PRO A 29 -23.03 -14.64 8.02
CA PRO A 29 -23.29 -13.87 9.24
C PRO A 29 -24.13 -12.63 8.91
N GLU A 30 -24.90 -12.18 9.90
CA GLU A 30 -25.74 -10.97 9.79
C GLU A 30 -24.90 -9.70 9.62
N HIS A 31 -23.66 -9.73 10.10
CA HIS A 31 -22.73 -8.60 10.06
C HIS A 31 -21.67 -8.81 8.96
N GLN A 32 -21.42 -7.77 8.18
CA GLN A 32 -20.37 -7.79 7.17
C GLN A 32 -19.00 -7.93 7.84
N ARG A 33 -18.17 -8.83 7.29
CA ARG A 33 -16.79 -9.02 7.74
C ARG A 33 -15.92 -7.88 7.21
N PRO A 34 -14.90 -7.45 7.97
CA PRO A 34 -14.02 -6.40 7.51
C PRO A 34 -13.16 -6.95 6.38
N SER A 35 -13.28 -6.35 5.20
CA SER A 35 -12.43 -6.57 4.04
C SER A 35 -12.04 -5.22 3.46
N ILE A 36 -10.79 -5.06 3.07
CA ILE A 36 -10.30 -3.80 2.49
C ILE A 36 -10.48 -3.82 0.98
N GLY A 37 -10.29 -4.98 0.34
CA GLY A 37 -10.33 -5.10 -1.11
C GLY A 37 -11.12 -6.28 -1.66
N LEU A 38 -11.70 -7.11 -0.80
CA LEU A 38 -12.50 -8.26 -1.23
C LEU A 38 -13.91 -7.82 -1.68
N PHE A 39 -14.22 -8.02 -2.95
CA PHE A 39 -15.55 -7.68 -3.51
C PHE A 39 -16.61 -8.77 -3.30
N LEU A 40 -16.29 -9.83 -2.56
CA LEU A 40 -17.17 -10.97 -2.30
C LEU A 40 -18.30 -10.70 -1.28
N GLY A 41 -18.33 -9.50 -0.69
CA GLY A 41 -19.42 -9.06 0.20
C GLY A 41 -19.71 -10.05 1.34
N PRO A 42 -20.94 -10.56 1.49
CA PRO A 42 -21.33 -11.43 2.61
C PRO A 42 -20.65 -12.82 2.60
N PHE A 43 -20.00 -13.21 1.49
CA PHE A 43 -19.27 -14.47 1.38
C PHE A 43 -17.82 -14.39 1.86
N THR A 44 -17.40 -13.24 2.37
CA THR A 44 -16.05 -13.03 2.89
C THR A 44 -15.79 -13.96 4.08
N PRO A 45 -14.72 -14.78 4.04
CA PRO A 45 -14.38 -15.66 5.16
C PRO A 45 -13.98 -14.86 6.40
N ALA A 46 -13.97 -15.52 7.55
CA ALA A 46 -13.50 -14.93 8.79
C ALA A 46 -12.02 -14.56 8.70
N ALA A 47 -11.65 -13.44 9.31
CA ALA A 47 -10.29 -12.90 9.31
C ALA A 47 -9.24 -13.87 9.90
N ASP A 48 -9.67 -14.83 10.73
CA ASP A 48 -8.80 -15.84 11.33
C ASP A 48 -8.56 -17.09 10.45
N ASN A 49 -9.28 -17.24 9.34
CA ASN A 49 -9.08 -18.33 8.38
C ASN A 49 -8.22 -17.87 7.19
N GLU A 50 -6.91 -17.91 7.39
CA GLU A 50 -5.93 -17.45 6.40
C GLU A 50 -6.03 -18.20 5.07
N ILE A 51 -6.27 -19.51 5.12
CA ILE A 51 -6.36 -20.35 3.92
C ILE A 51 -7.55 -19.93 3.05
N ALA A 52 -8.71 -19.71 3.68
CA ALA A 52 -9.90 -19.26 2.97
C ALA A 52 -9.70 -17.85 2.39
N LEU A 53 -9.06 -16.94 3.14
CA LEU A 53 -8.73 -15.60 2.66
C LEU A 53 -7.79 -15.65 1.45
N TRP A 54 -6.67 -16.37 1.53
CA TRP A 54 -5.74 -16.54 0.39
C TRP A 54 -6.43 -17.16 -0.83
N THR A 55 -7.34 -18.11 -0.61
CA THR A 55 -8.13 -18.71 -1.69
C THR A 55 -9.04 -17.68 -2.35
N CYS A 56 -9.74 -16.85 -1.56
CA CYS A 56 -10.58 -15.78 -2.10
C CYS A 56 -9.77 -14.68 -2.80
N ILE A 57 -8.61 -14.29 -2.26
CA ILE A 57 -7.68 -13.34 -2.88
C ILE A 57 -7.22 -13.89 -4.23
N GLY A 58 -6.79 -15.16 -4.28
CA GLY A 58 -6.38 -15.83 -5.49
C GLY A 58 -7.51 -15.94 -6.52
N ALA A 59 -8.72 -16.30 -6.08
CA ALA A 59 -9.90 -16.37 -6.95
C ALA A 59 -10.27 -14.99 -7.52
N GLN A 60 -10.21 -13.93 -6.70
CA GLN A 60 -10.45 -12.56 -7.14
C GLN A 60 -9.39 -12.07 -8.14
N LEU A 61 -8.11 -12.31 -7.84
CA LEU A 61 -6.98 -11.97 -8.73
C LEU A 61 -7.12 -12.69 -10.08
N PHE A 62 -7.40 -14.00 -10.05
CA PHE A 62 -7.61 -14.80 -11.25
C PHE A 62 -8.80 -14.29 -12.07
N SER A 63 -9.92 -13.98 -11.41
CA SER A 63 -11.11 -13.42 -12.06
C SER A 63 -10.82 -12.05 -12.69
N GLY A 64 -10.07 -11.18 -12.02
CA GLY A 64 -9.64 -9.89 -12.56
C GLY A 64 -8.78 -10.04 -13.81
N LEU A 65 -7.78 -10.93 -13.78
CA LEU A 65 -6.95 -11.25 -14.95
C LEU A 65 -7.76 -11.88 -16.09
N ALA A 66 -8.71 -12.76 -15.77
CA ALA A 66 -9.60 -13.37 -16.75
C ALA A 66 -10.47 -12.31 -17.45
N LEU A 67 -11.01 -11.33 -16.74
CA LEU A 67 -11.79 -10.23 -17.33
C LEU A 67 -10.95 -9.35 -18.28
N ILE A 68 -9.72 -9.01 -17.88
CA ILE A 68 -8.79 -8.26 -18.75
C ILE A 68 -8.40 -9.09 -19.99
N ARG A 69 -8.23 -10.41 -19.83
CA ARG A 69 -7.96 -11.30 -20.97
C ARG A 69 -9.18 -11.40 -21.90
N MET A 70 -10.38 -11.49 -21.34
CA MET A 70 -11.62 -11.56 -22.11
C MET A 70 -11.86 -10.28 -22.91
N SER A 71 -11.56 -9.10 -22.35
CA SER A 71 -11.72 -7.81 -23.06
C SER A 71 -10.92 -7.74 -24.37
N ARG A 72 -9.79 -8.46 -24.45
CA ARG A 72 -8.96 -8.58 -25.65
C ARG A 72 -9.50 -9.59 -26.67
N ARG A 73 -10.22 -10.62 -26.23
CA ARG A 73 -10.70 -11.73 -27.08
C ARG A 73 -12.03 -11.45 -27.77
N PHE A 74 -12.84 -10.53 -27.25
CA PHE A 74 -14.13 -10.23 -27.88
C PHE A 74 -13.94 -9.49 -29.22
N VAL A 75 -14.24 -10.20 -30.30
CA VAL A 75 -14.38 -9.64 -31.65
C VAL A 75 -15.84 -9.24 -31.83
N PHE A 76 -16.09 -7.94 -31.93
CA PHE A 76 -17.42 -7.37 -32.19
C PHE A 76 -17.49 -6.92 -33.65
N SER A 77 -18.66 -7.04 -34.26
CA SER A 77 -18.94 -6.48 -35.59
C SER A 77 -18.67 -4.97 -35.62
N PRO A 78 -18.19 -4.42 -36.76
CA PRO A 78 -17.81 -3.01 -36.89
C PRO A 78 -18.96 -2.03 -36.60
N ASP A 79 -20.20 -2.46 -36.81
CA ASP A 79 -21.41 -1.65 -36.64
C ASP A 79 -21.73 -1.31 -35.16
N GLN A 80 -21.10 -1.97 -34.20
CA GLN A 80 -21.36 -1.78 -32.76
C GLN A 80 -20.19 -1.11 -32.01
N SER A 81 -19.65 -0.02 -32.58
CA SER A 81 -18.46 0.67 -32.06
C SER A 81 -18.60 1.13 -30.60
N VAL A 82 -19.73 1.77 -30.24
CA VAL A 82 -19.99 2.27 -28.89
C VAL A 82 -20.15 1.13 -27.89
N ARG A 83 -20.94 0.09 -28.22
CA ARG A 83 -21.13 -1.07 -27.35
C ARG A 83 -19.83 -1.82 -27.12
N ARG A 84 -18.99 -1.95 -28.16
CA ARG A 84 -17.64 -2.52 -28.06
C ARG A 84 -16.76 -1.72 -27.11
N PHE A 85 -16.75 -0.39 -27.23
CA PHE A 85 -15.99 0.48 -26.34
C PHE A 85 -16.45 0.33 -24.89
N LEU A 86 -17.74 0.47 -24.62
CA LEU A 86 -18.30 0.35 -23.26
C LEU A 86 -18.01 -1.01 -22.63
N PHE A 87 -18.19 -2.10 -23.39
CA PHE A 87 -17.97 -3.44 -22.89
C PHE A 87 -16.48 -3.69 -22.58
N LYS A 88 -15.57 -3.25 -23.46
CA LYS A 88 -14.12 -3.36 -23.22
C LYS A 88 -13.67 -2.53 -22.03
N THR A 89 -14.10 -1.28 -21.96
CA THR A 89 -13.78 -0.37 -20.85
C THR A 89 -14.30 -0.93 -19.54
N PHE A 90 -15.54 -1.44 -19.51
CA PHE A 90 -16.11 -2.09 -18.33
C PHE A 90 -15.25 -3.27 -17.86
N HIS A 91 -14.90 -4.21 -18.74
CA HIS A 91 -14.08 -5.38 -18.36
C HIS A 91 -12.69 -4.99 -17.87
N ASN A 92 -12.07 -3.99 -18.51
CA ASN A 92 -10.76 -3.50 -18.10
C ASN A 92 -10.82 -2.81 -16.73
N VAL A 93 -11.83 -1.96 -16.49
CA VAL A 93 -12.00 -1.24 -15.22
C VAL A 93 -12.35 -2.20 -14.10
N VAL A 94 -13.33 -3.08 -14.29
CA VAL A 94 -13.71 -4.09 -13.28
C VAL A 94 -12.56 -5.06 -13.04
N GLY A 95 -11.89 -5.54 -14.09
CA GLY A 95 -10.73 -6.41 -13.95
C GLY A 95 -9.58 -5.75 -13.18
N ALA A 96 -9.26 -4.49 -13.49
CA ALA A 96 -8.26 -3.72 -12.76
C ALA A 96 -8.65 -3.49 -11.30
N ALA A 97 -9.91 -3.18 -11.02
CA ALA A 97 -10.42 -3.00 -9.66
C ALA A 97 -10.31 -4.30 -8.82
N LEU A 98 -10.63 -5.46 -9.41
CA LEU A 98 -10.47 -6.75 -8.74
C LEU A 98 -9.01 -7.08 -8.43
N ILE A 99 -8.10 -6.85 -9.39
CA ILE A 99 -6.65 -7.06 -9.20
C ILE A 99 -6.14 -6.13 -8.09
N PHE A 100 -6.49 -4.84 -8.15
CA PHE A 100 -6.08 -3.87 -7.15
C PHE A 100 -6.62 -4.23 -5.75
N GLY A 101 -7.90 -4.58 -5.66
CA GLY A 101 -8.51 -5.04 -4.40
C GLY A 101 -7.84 -6.30 -3.85
N SER A 102 -7.46 -7.25 -4.72
CA SER A 102 -6.71 -8.45 -4.29
C SER A 102 -5.31 -8.11 -3.77
N GLY A 103 -4.67 -7.09 -4.34
CA GLY A 103 -3.39 -6.57 -3.87
C GLY A 103 -3.52 -5.92 -2.48
N LEU A 104 -4.55 -5.08 -2.26
CA LEU A 104 -4.80 -4.49 -0.94
C LEU A 104 -5.03 -5.55 0.13
N GLU A 105 -5.85 -6.56 -0.15
CA GLU A 105 -6.06 -7.64 0.82
C GLU A 105 -4.80 -8.49 1.03
N GLY A 106 -4.01 -8.72 -0.02
CA GLY A 106 -2.70 -9.36 0.08
C GLY A 106 -1.74 -8.58 0.98
N THR A 107 -1.67 -7.25 0.84
CA THR A 107 -0.85 -6.40 1.74
C THR A 107 -1.33 -6.44 3.17
N ARG A 108 -2.64 -6.51 3.41
CA ARG A 108 -3.19 -6.70 4.76
C ARG A 108 -2.74 -8.03 5.36
N MET A 109 -2.79 -9.12 4.61
CA MET A 109 -2.36 -10.45 5.08
C MET A 109 -0.86 -10.53 5.36
N LEU A 110 -0.05 -9.66 4.75
CA LEU A 110 1.39 -9.53 5.01
C LEU A 110 1.70 -8.69 6.26
N LEU A 111 0.72 -8.01 6.85
CA LEU A 111 0.93 -7.31 8.11
C LEU A 111 1.27 -8.34 9.21
N PRO A 112 2.34 -8.12 10.00
CA PRO A 112 2.70 -9.02 11.10
C PRO A 112 1.55 -9.20 12.09
N GLU A 113 0.78 -8.13 12.32
CA GLU A 113 -0.36 -8.10 13.23
C GLU A 113 -1.58 -7.56 12.48
N ASP A 114 -2.48 -8.47 12.07
CA ASP A 114 -3.83 -8.09 11.63
C ASP A 114 -4.76 -8.12 12.85
N PRO A 115 -5.35 -6.98 13.24
CA PRO A 115 -6.22 -6.92 14.41
C PRO A 115 -7.49 -7.73 14.29
N TRP A 116 -8.10 -7.71 13.10
CA TRP A 116 -9.37 -8.38 12.88
C TRP A 116 -9.18 -9.89 12.93
N LYS A 117 -7.98 -10.37 12.57
CA LYS A 117 -7.58 -11.77 12.72
C LYS A 117 -7.51 -12.19 14.19
N GLU A 118 -6.93 -11.37 15.05
CA GLU A 118 -6.90 -11.66 16.50
C GLU A 118 -8.28 -11.59 17.14
N GLU A 119 -9.05 -10.55 16.83
CA GLU A 119 -10.42 -10.39 17.32
C GLU A 119 -11.30 -11.56 16.91
N ALA A 120 -11.26 -11.95 15.63
CA ALA A 120 -12.02 -13.10 15.12
C ALA A 120 -11.60 -14.40 15.82
N ARG A 121 -10.31 -14.59 16.07
CA ARG A 121 -9.79 -15.75 16.81
C ARG A 121 -10.28 -15.77 18.26
N LYS A 122 -10.21 -14.64 18.97
CA LYS A 122 -10.72 -14.49 20.34
C LYS A 122 -12.22 -14.76 20.39
N ALA A 123 -12.98 -14.17 19.47
CA ALA A 123 -14.41 -14.40 19.36
C ALA A 123 -14.76 -15.87 19.09
N ARG A 124 -13.97 -16.55 18.25
CA ARG A 124 -14.14 -17.98 17.97
C ARG A 124 -13.94 -18.83 19.22
N ILE A 125 -12.88 -18.57 19.99
CA ILE A 125 -12.61 -19.28 21.26
C ILE A 125 -13.73 -19.03 22.26
N LEU A 126 -14.17 -17.77 22.42
CA LEU A 126 -15.26 -17.41 23.33
C LEU A 126 -16.58 -18.09 22.94
N ALA A 127 -16.90 -18.15 21.65
CA ALA A 127 -18.08 -18.85 21.16
C ALA A 127 -18.01 -20.37 21.41
N GLN A 128 -16.85 -20.98 21.20
CA GLN A 128 -16.63 -22.41 21.52
C GLN A 128 -16.82 -22.69 23.01
N LEU A 129 -16.30 -21.83 23.88
CA LEU A 129 -16.45 -21.94 25.34
C LEU A 129 -17.92 -21.81 25.77
N LYS A 130 -18.69 -20.96 25.10
CA LYS A 130 -20.14 -20.80 25.32
C LYS A 130 -20.98 -21.94 24.72
N GLY A 131 -20.38 -22.83 23.92
CA GLY A 131 -21.10 -23.88 23.19
C GLY A 131 -21.90 -23.35 21.98
N GLU A 132 -21.58 -22.15 21.49
CA GLU A 132 -22.19 -21.58 20.29
C GLU A 132 -21.66 -22.29 19.02
N PRO A 133 -22.49 -22.48 17.98
CA PRO A 133 -22.04 -23.07 16.73
C PRO A 133 -21.11 -22.10 15.99
N VAL A 134 -19.87 -22.55 15.75
CA VAL A 134 -18.87 -21.81 14.97
C VAL A 134 -18.75 -22.41 13.57
N SER A 135 -18.87 -21.56 12.53
CA SER A 135 -18.58 -21.96 11.15
C SER A 135 -17.07 -21.91 10.89
N TRP A 136 -16.54 -22.90 10.17
CA TRP A 136 -15.13 -22.86 9.76
C TRP A 136 -14.83 -21.70 8.79
N TRP A 137 -15.78 -21.39 7.90
CA TRP A 137 -15.64 -20.31 6.92
C TRP A 137 -15.92 -18.95 7.55
N TYR A 138 -17.07 -18.79 8.20
CA TYR A 138 -17.54 -17.49 8.68
C TYR A 138 -17.16 -17.16 10.12
N GLY A 139 -16.65 -18.12 10.89
CA GLY A 139 -16.44 -17.97 12.33
C GLY A 139 -17.76 -17.99 13.11
N PRO A 140 -17.80 -17.42 14.32
CA PRO A 140 -19.01 -17.31 15.12
C PRO A 140 -19.97 -16.24 14.58
N LYS A 141 -21.27 -16.50 14.67
CA LYS A 141 -22.31 -15.60 14.14
C LYS A 141 -22.43 -14.27 14.88
N SER A 142 -22.21 -14.32 16.18
CA SER A 142 -22.26 -13.20 17.12
C SER A 142 -21.07 -12.24 17.01
N PHE A 143 -20.04 -12.59 16.22
CA PHE A 143 -18.88 -11.73 16.07
C PHE A 143 -19.23 -10.49 15.24
N VAL A 144 -19.01 -9.33 15.84
CA VAL A 144 -19.04 -8.03 15.19
C VAL A 144 -17.61 -7.50 15.18
N PRO A 145 -17.04 -7.18 14.01
CA PRO A 145 -15.69 -6.63 13.94
C PRO A 145 -15.65 -5.25 14.59
N SER A 146 -14.52 -4.91 15.25
CA SER A 146 -14.35 -3.56 15.77
C SER A 146 -14.34 -2.54 14.64
N SER A 147 -14.91 -1.36 14.92
CA SER A 147 -14.86 -0.26 13.96
C SER A 147 -13.41 0.23 13.80
N ARG A 148 -13.08 0.82 12.64
CA ARG A 148 -11.74 1.37 12.39
C ARG A 148 -11.29 2.33 13.51
N LEU A 149 -12.20 3.15 14.02
CA LEU A 149 -11.91 4.15 15.05
C LEU A 149 -11.59 3.49 16.40
N GLU A 150 -12.35 2.46 16.76
CA GLU A 150 -12.10 1.66 17.96
C GLU A 150 -10.78 0.90 17.85
N TYR A 151 -10.49 0.35 16.67
CA TYR A 151 -9.22 -0.28 16.39
C TYR A 151 -8.03 0.68 16.55
N THR A 152 -8.10 1.89 15.97
CA THR A 152 -7.02 2.87 16.12
C THR A 152 -6.77 3.24 17.57
N LYS A 153 -7.83 3.31 18.40
CA LYS A 153 -7.69 3.53 19.83
C LYS A 153 -7.02 2.36 20.54
N GLN A 154 -7.41 1.13 20.21
CA GLN A 154 -6.80 -0.08 20.78
C GLN A 154 -5.31 -0.18 20.40
N MET A 155 -4.93 0.15 19.16
CA MET A 155 -3.52 0.17 18.75
C MET A 155 -2.72 1.26 19.44
N GLN A 156 -3.28 2.45 19.59
CA GLN A 156 -2.62 3.52 20.35
C GLN A 156 -2.35 3.06 21.79
N PHE A 157 -3.33 2.41 22.42
CA PHE A 157 -3.18 1.86 23.75
C PHE A 157 -2.17 0.71 23.81
N HIS A 158 -2.21 -0.23 22.86
CA HIS A 158 -1.27 -1.35 22.79
C HIS A 158 0.16 -0.85 22.55
N ASN A 159 0.36 0.06 21.61
CA ASN A 159 1.65 0.70 21.36
C ASN A 159 2.14 1.42 22.62
N PHE A 160 1.26 2.15 23.32
CA PHE A 160 1.60 2.79 24.58
C PHE A 160 2.05 1.76 25.63
N GLU A 161 1.32 0.66 25.83
CA GLU A 161 1.71 -0.40 26.77
C GLU A 161 3.04 -1.07 26.40
N VAL A 162 3.25 -1.40 25.12
CA VAL A 162 4.50 -1.98 24.62
C VAL A 162 5.66 -1.00 24.82
N MET A 163 5.41 0.29 24.62
CA MET A 163 6.39 1.34 24.88
C MET A 163 6.79 1.41 26.35
N HIS A 164 5.82 1.29 27.27
CA HIS A 164 6.07 1.33 28.70
C HIS A 164 6.70 0.04 29.25
N ARG A 165 6.46 -1.12 28.64
CA ARG A 165 7.06 -2.40 29.09
C ARG A 165 8.52 -2.57 28.71
N SER A 166 9.03 -1.86 27.71
CA SER A 166 10.42 -2.04 27.25
C SER A 166 11.14 -0.75 26.83
N PRO A 167 11.22 0.26 27.71
CA PRO A 167 11.86 1.55 27.39
C PRO A 167 13.31 1.38 26.90
N GLN A 168 14.01 0.36 27.40
CA GLN A 168 15.39 0.07 27.00
C GLN A 168 15.52 -0.40 25.54
N LYS A 169 14.57 -1.19 25.03
CA LYS A 169 14.59 -1.67 23.64
C LYS A 169 14.33 -0.52 22.67
N ILE A 170 13.43 0.38 23.06
CA ILE A 170 13.09 1.57 22.28
C ILE A 170 14.23 2.57 22.28
N ALA A 171 14.85 2.84 23.44
CA ALA A 171 16.02 3.70 23.52
C ALA A 171 17.15 3.20 22.60
N ARG A 172 17.40 1.88 22.57
CA ARG A 172 18.38 1.28 21.65
C ARG A 172 17.97 1.44 20.19
N ALA A 173 16.70 1.18 19.85
CA ALA A 173 16.21 1.33 18.48
C ALA A 173 16.29 2.79 17.99
N LEU A 174 15.97 3.76 18.86
CA LEU A 174 16.10 5.19 18.58
C LEU A 174 17.55 5.60 18.38
N MET A 175 18.47 5.13 19.24
CA MET A 175 19.91 5.38 19.07
C MET A 175 20.45 4.79 17.75
N ILE A 176 20.00 3.59 17.36
CA ILE A 176 20.37 2.99 16.07
C ILE A 176 19.83 3.83 14.91
N LYS A 177 18.59 4.33 15.02
CA LYS A 177 17.98 5.19 14.00
C LYS A 177 18.73 6.51 13.84
N ASP A 178 19.09 7.16 14.95
CA ASP A 178 19.85 8.41 14.91
C ASP A 178 21.26 8.19 14.34
N LYS A 179 21.93 7.10 14.74
CA LYS A 179 23.23 6.72 14.18
C LYS A 179 23.16 6.46 12.67
N LEU A 180 22.14 5.74 12.19
CA LEU A 180 21.93 5.49 10.77
C LEU A 180 21.66 6.80 10.01
N LYS A 181 20.89 7.72 10.60
CA LYS A 181 20.62 9.02 10.01
C LYS A 181 21.92 9.82 9.83
N ASP A 182 22.78 9.84 10.85
CA ASP A 182 24.08 10.51 10.77
C ASP A 182 24.98 9.86 9.71
N GLU A 183 25.05 8.53 9.67
CA GLU A 183 25.78 7.78 8.63
C GLU A 183 25.25 8.12 7.22
N THR A 184 23.92 8.20 7.03
CA THR A 184 23.36 8.57 5.72
C THR A 184 23.65 10.02 5.33
N ASN A 185 23.63 10.94 6.30
CA ASN A 185 23.95 12.36 6.05
C ASN A 185 25.43 12.54 5.68
N THR A 186 26.33 11.83 6.37
CA THR A 186 27.78 11.85 6.05
C THR A 186 28.08 11.21 4.70
N LEU A 187 27.37 10.13 4.35
CA LEU A 187 27.50 9.53 3.02
C LEU A 187 27.04 10.51 1.93
N TYR A 188 25.89 11.16 2.12
CA TYR A 188 25.33 12.11 1.16
C TYR A 188 26.27 13.31 0.94
N SER A 189 26.82 13.89 2.01
CA SER A 189 27.79 14.99 1.89
C SER A 189 29.07 14.55 1.17
N SER A 190 29.59 13.35 1.45
CA SER A 190 30.78 12.82 0.77
C SER A 190 30.58 12.59 -0.73
N ILE A 191 29.38 12.19 -1.15
CA ILE A 191 29.02 12.03 -2.57
C ILE A 191 28.98 13.40 -3.24
N HIS A 192 28.35 14.38 -2.59
CA HIS A 192 28.25 15.74 -3.12
C HIS A 192 29.63 16.39 -3.28
N GLU A 193 30.49 16.26 -2.27
CA GLU A 193 31.85 16.80 -2.31
C GLU A 193 32.69 16.17 -3.44
N LYS A 194 32.60 14.84 -3.64
CA LYS A 194 33.30 14.17 -4.74
C LYS A 194 32.80 14.62 -6.11
N ALA A 195 31.50 14.81 -6.27
CA ALA A 195 30.92 15.32 -7.51
C ALA A 195 31.43 16.74 -7.81
N GLU A 196 31.49 17.61 -6.80
CA GLU A 196 32.02 18.97 -6.93
C GLU A 196 33.53 18.99 -7.24
N GLN A 197 34.31 18.12 -6.61
CA GLN A 197 35.74 17.99 -6.95
C GLN A 197 35.95 17.51 -8.39
N GLN A 198 35.10 16.60 -8.89
CA GLN A 198 35.17 16.14 -10.28
C GLN A 198 34.84 17.27 -11.27
N THR A 199 33.81 18.09 -11.01
CA THR A 199 33.49 19.22 -11.88
C THR A 199 34.59 20.28 -11.88
N LEU A 200 35.23 20.54 -10.73
CA LEU A 200 36.38 21.44 -10.63
C LEU A 200 37.63 20.90 -11.33
N ARG A 201 37.87 19.59 -11.30
CA ARG A 201 38.98 18.97 -12.06
C ARG A 201 38.74 19.08 -13.56
N LEU A 202 37.53 18.73 -14.02
CA LEU A 202 37.15 18.85 -15.43
C LEU A 202 37.23 20.31 -15.93
N SER A 203 36.81 21.28 -15.14
CA SER A 203 36.91 22.70 -15.52
C SER A 203 38.36 23.18 -15.61
N LYS A 204 39.24 22.75 -14.69
CA LYS A 204 40.68 23.04 -14.76
C LYS A 204 41.36 22.36 -15.94
N ASP A 205 41.03 21.10 -16.23
CA ASP A 205 41.58 20.38 -17.39
C ASP A 205 41.15 21.03 -18.71
N LEU A 206 39.89 21.50 -18.80
CA LEU A 206 39.40 22.29 -19.93
C LEU A 206 40.13 23.63 -20.07
N GLN A 207 40.44 24.31 -18.96
CA GLN A 207 41.20 25.56 -18.98
C GLN A 207 42.67 25.36 -19.39
N ASN A 208 43.29 24.24 -18.98
CA ASN A 208 44.73 24.03 -19.17
C ASN A 208 45.10 23.41 -20.53
N ASN A 209 44.19 22.70 -21.21
CA ASN A 209 44.54 21.86 -22.37
C ASN A 209 44.05 22.32 -23.76
N VAL A 210 43.45 23.51 -23.97
CA VAL A 210 43.14 23.95 -25.35
C VAL A 210 43.23 25.48 -25.54
N PRO A 211 44.09 25.99 -26.45
CA PRO A 211 43.84 27.28 -27.08
C PRO A 211 42.61 27.15 -27.99
N LEU A 212 41.48 27.73 -27.56
CA LEU A 212 40.22 27.74 -28.30
C LEU A 212 40.34 28.59 -29.57
N LYS A 213 40.95 28.02 -30.61
CA LYS A 213 40.79 28.46 -32.00
C LYS A 213 39.67 27.60 -32.60
N GLY A 214 38.42 28.05 -32.49
CA GLY A 214 37.32 27.57 -33.34
C GLY A 214 36.19 26.75 -32.70
N VAL A 215 36.07 26.64 -31.37
CA VAL A 215 34.85 26.04 -30.77
C VAL A 215 33.86 27.14 -30.43
N THR A 216 32.88 27.32 -31.31
CA THR A 216 31.70 28.12 -31.03
C THR A 216 30.93 27.49 -29.88
N SER A 217 30.68 28.26 -28.83
CA SER A 217 29.85 27.87 -27.70
C SER A 217 28.43 27.56 -28.20
N TYR A 218 28.07 26.28 -28.22
CA TYR A 218 26.68 25.88 -28.42
C TYR A 218 25.92 26.14 -27.12
N VAL A 219 25.46 27.37 -26.94
CA VAL A 219 24.42 27.68 -25.96
C VAL A 219 23.12 27.19 -26.59
N PRO A 220 22.44 26.17 -26.04
CA PRO A 220 21.15 25.76 -26.57
C PRO A 220 20.15 26.89 -26.28
N GLN A 221 19.96 27.77 -27.26
CA GLN A 221 18.80 28.64 -27.29
C GLN A 221 17.61 27.72 -27.54
N PHE A 222 16.86 27.41 -26.48
CA PHE A 222 15.52 26.83 -26.59
C PHE A 222 14.60 27.89 -27.20
N SER A 223 14.71 28.05 -28.52
CA SER A 223 13.74 28.75 -29.33
C SER A 223 12.46 27.91 -29.34
N THR A 224 11.39 28.45 -28.77
CA THR A 224 10.04 27.87 -28.80
C THR A 224 9.34 28.05 -30.15
N SER A 225 10.08 28.28 -31.25
CA SER A 225 9.49 28.45 -32.58
C SER A 225 9.37 27.11 -33.29
N ASN A 226 8.12 26.75 -33.55
CA ASN A 226 7.59 25.52 -34.11
C ASN A 226 7.98 25.32 -35.59
N THR A 227 9.25 25.03 -35.89
CA THR A 227 9.68 24.69 -37.25
C THR A 227 10.47 23.39 -37.28
N ASP A 228 10.05 22.51 -38.20
CA ASP A 228 10.58 21.20 -38.57
C ASP A 228 12.10 21.06 -38.50
N SER A 229 12.62 20.85 -37.30
CA SER A 229 14.03 20.52 -37.09
C SER A 229 14.20 19.04 -37.36
N LYS A 230 14.67 18.73 -38.58
CA LYS A 230 15.17 17.40 -38.94
C LYS A 230 16.33 17.07 -38.01
N LEU A 231 16.05 16.27 -36.98
CA LEU A 231 17.05 15.70 -36.10
C LEU A 231 17.86 14.65 -36.89
N TYR A 232 19.14 14.97 -37.12
CA TYR A 232 20.08 14.02 -37.68
C TYR A 232 20.80 13.31 -36.52
N LEU A 233 20.35 12.11 -36.18
CA LEU A 233 21.17 11.20 -35.38
C LEU A 233 22.00 10.35 -36.33
N LYS A 234 23.32 10.58 -36.32
CA LYS A 234 24.35 9.66 -36.84
C LYS A 234 24.02 9.04 -38.21
N ASN A 235 23.65 9.91 -39.17
CA ASN A 235 23.31 9.62 -40.57
C ASN A 235 21.88 9.10 -40.86
N VAL A 236 20.99 9.01 -39.88
CA VAL A 236 19.58 8.65 -40.11
C VAL A 236 18.71 9.90 -40.00
N SER A 237 18.04 10.27 -41.11
CA SER A 237 17.08 11.38 -41.09
C SER A 237 15.75 10.89 -40.54
N LEU A 238 15.41 11.29 -39.32
CA LEU A 238 14.12 10.98 -38.71
C LEU A 238 13.10 11.98 -39.25
N LYS A 239 12.20 11.52 -40.15
CA LYS A 239 11.18 12.39 -40.77
C LYS A 239 9.83 12.26 -40.09
N THR A 240 9.53 11.10 -39.52
CA THR A 240 8.25 10.83 -38.85
C THR A 240 8.44 10.24 -37.45
N HIS A 241 7.42 10.37 -36.61
CA HIS A 241 7.42 9.78 -35.27
C HIS A 241 7.57 8.25 -35.29
N ALA A 242 7.08 7.60 -36.35
CA ALA A 242 7.25 6.17 -36.57
C ALA A 242 8.73 5.78 -36.80
N ASP A 243 9.52 6.64 -37.48
CA ASP A 243 10.96 6.40 -37.66
C ASP A 243 11.70 6.49 -36.32
N LEU A 244 11.25 7.40 -35.43
CA LEU A 244 11.79 7.53 -34.07
C LEU A 244 11.49 6.28 -33.23
N GLU A 245 10.25 5.80 -33.22
CA GLU A 245 9.88 4.58 -32.49
C GLU A 245 10.65 3.37 -33.01
N LYS A 246 10.80 3.25 -34.35
CA LYS A 246 11.58 2.18 -34.95
C LYS A 246 13.06 2.27 -34.55
N PHE A 247 13.64 3.47 -34.57
CA PHE A 247 15.01 3.69 -34.14
C PHE A 247 15.20 3.41 -32.64
N TRP A 248 14.26 3.80 -31.79
CA TRP A 248 14.27 3.51 -30.35
C TRP A 248 14.14 2.02 -30.05
N ALA A 249 13.34 1.29 -30.83
CA ALA A 249 13.22 -0.15 -30.70
C ALA A 249 14.49 -0.89 -31.16
N GLU A 250 15.19 -0.36 -32.17
CA GLU A 250 16.41 -0.95 -32.73
C GLU A 250 17.67 -0.57 -31.93
N HIS A 251 17.68 0.63 -31.34
CA HIS A 251 18.78 1.18 -30.56
C HIS A 251 18.25 1.59 -29.20
N ASN A 252 17.83 0.60 -28.40
CA ASN A 252 17.37 0.85 -27.05
C ASN A 252 18.52 1.50 -26.26
N PRO A 253 18.40 2.77 -25.83
CA PRO A 253 19.50 3.47 -25.17
C PRO A 253 19.89 2.81 -23.84
N TRP A 254 19.01 1.99 -23.27
CA TRP A 254 19.27 1.20 -22.08
C TRP A 254 20.30 0.08 -22.32
N ASP A 255 20.35 -0.51 -23.52
CA ASP A 255 21.28 -1.59 -23.85
C ASP A 255 22.74 -1.05 -23.92
N ILE A 256 22.91 0.18 -24.41
CA ILE A 256 24.21 0.89 -24.44
C ILE A 256 24.68 1.27 -23.03
N LEU A 257 23.73 1.61 -22.15
CA LEU A 257 24.02 1.87 -20.74
C LEU A 257 24.39 0.57 -20.01
N GLU A 258 23.71 -0.53 -20.28
CA GLU A 258 24.02 -1.84 -19.69
C GLU A 258 25.43 -2.32 -20.11
N GLU A 259 25.80 -2.14 -21.38
CA GLU A 259 27.14 -2.49 -21.88
C GLU A 259 28.24 -1.66 -21.19
N LYS A 260 28.02 -0.36 -20.99
CA LYS A 260 29.00 0.55 -20.35
C LYS A 260 29.04 0.48 -18.82
N ILE A 261 27.96 0.06 -18.17
CA ILE A 261 27.84 0.02 -16.69
C ILE A 261 28.25 -1.34 -16.12
N SER A 262 28.66 -2.30 -16.97
CA SER A 262 28.90 -3.71 -16.62
C SER A 262 29.97 -4.05 -15.55
N PRO A 263 30.66 -3.10 -14.87
CA PRO A 263 31.23 -3.41 -13.54
C PRO A 263 30.77 -2.47 -12.40
N ILE A 264 30.00 -1.42 -12.64
CA ILE A 264 29.49 -0.57 -11.55
C ILE A 264 28.20 -1.20 -11.05
N SER A 265 28.35 -2.10 -10.07
CA SER A 265 27.25 -2.65 -9.29
C SER A 265 26.31 -1.53 -8.85
N VAL A 266 25.13 -1.45 -9.47
CA VAL A 266 24.04 -0.62 -8.97
C VAL A 266 23.57 -1.30 -7.69
N ILE A 267 24.14 -0.87 -6.56
CA ILE A 267 23.62 -1.20 -5.24
C ILE A 267 22.25 -0.54 -5.18
N ALA A 268 21.20 -1.31 -5.48
CA ALA A 268 19.83 -0.88 -5.28
C ALA A 268 19.65 -0.69 -3.76
N LEU A 269 19.76 0.56 -3.31
CA LEU A 269 19.44 0.91 -1.94
C LEU A 269 17.94 0.66 -1.74
N PRO A 270 17.54 -0.17 -0.75
CA PRO A 270 16.13 -0.37 -0.46
C PRO A 270 15.53 0.98 -0.04
N LYS A 271 14.58 1.49 -0.83
CA LYS A 271 13.72 2.60 -0.40
C LYS A 271 12.83 2.08 0.72
N TYR A 272 13.27 2.29 1.95
CA TYR A 272 12.42 2.14 3.12
C TYR A 272 11.52 3.38 3.18
N ASN A 273 10.22 3.21 2.93
CA ASN A 273 9.20 4.23 3.20
C ASN A 273 8.74 4.04 4.66
N PRO A 274 9.22 4.81 5.65
CA PRO A 274 8.50 4.90 6.90
C PRO A 274 7.20 5.66 6.62
N ILE A 275 6.08 5.03 6.93
CA ILE A 275 4.78 5.71 7.09
C ILE A 275 4.99 6.70 8.25
N ILE A 276 5.32 7.94 7.92
CA ILE A 276 5.35 9.06 8.87
C ILE A 276 3.91 9.56 8.94
N SER A 277 3.22 9.22 10.02
CA SER A 277 2.17 10.09 10.53
C SER A 277 2.87 11.36 11.00
N GLU A 278 2.70 12.47 10.28
CA GLU A 278 3.00 13.80 10.78
C GLU A 278 2.25 13.99 12.10
N ILE A 279 2.99 13.99 13.21
CA ILE A 279 2.50 14.55 14.45
C ILE A 279 2.70 16.05 14.30
N GLU A 280 1.63 16.73 13.91
CA GLU A 280 1.51 18.18 13.97
C GLU A 280 1.66 18.58 15.45
N PRO A 281 2.67 19.39 15.84
CA PRO A 281 2.80 19.81 17.21
C PRO A 281 1.67 20.81 17.53
N ASP A 282 0.74 20.38 18.38
CA ASP A 282 -0.34 21.18 18.94
C ASP A 282 0.20 22.52 19.49
N LYS A 283 -0.17 23.61 18.80
CA LYS A 283 -0.24 24.93 19.40
C LYS A 283 -1.49 24.98 20.26
N GLN A 284 -1.37 24.66 21.54
CA GLN A 284 -2.33 25.14 22.54
C GLN A 284 -1.66 25.19 23.93
N GLN A 285 -1.23 26.40 24.30
CA GLN A 285 -0.93 26.75 25.69
C GLN A 285 -2.23 26.70 26.50
N PRO A 286 -2.27 26.03 27.67
CA PRO A 286 -3.37 26.23 28.61
C PRO A 286 -3.18 27.56 29.34
N SER A 287 -4.20 28.42 29.26
CA SER A 287 -4.31 29.63 30.07
C SER A 287 -4.44 29.28 31.54
N LYS A 288 -3.49 29.76 32.35
CA LYS A 288 -3.59 29.80 33.81
C LYS A 288 -4.69 30.76 34.26
N SER A 289 -5.91 30.27 34.40
CA SER A 289 -6.93 30.89 35.27
C SER A 289 -8.10 29.93 35.39
N ASP A 290 -8.17 29.23 36.52
CA ASP A 290 -9.40 28.82 37.23
C ASP A 290 -9.14 27.55 38.05
N ILE A 291 -8.30 27.70 39.08
CA ILE A 291 -8.31 26.79 40.23
C ILE A 291 -9.17 27.48 41.29
N LYS A 292 -10.48 27.19 41.30
CA LYS A 292 -11.34 27.49 42.45
C LYS A 292 -11.15 26.38 43.48
N PHE A 293 -10.53 26.75 44.60
CA PHE A 293 -10.56 25.98 45.84
C PHE A 293 -12.01 25.88 46.32
N ILE A 294 -12.55 24.66 46.39
CA ILE A 294 -13.73 24.38 47.21
C ILE A 294 -13.19 24.02 48.60
N SER A 295 -13.22 25.02 49.48
CA SER A 295 -13.01 24.82 50.91
C SER A 295 -14.26 24.22 51.55
N ASP A 296 -14.02 23.22 52.38
CA ASP A 296 -14.87 22.64 53.42
C ASP A 296 -16.08 23.47 53.87
N ARG A 297 -17.23 22.79 53.97
CA ARG A 297 -18.16 22.99 55.10
C ARG A 297 -18.72 21.65 55.57
N LYS A 298 -18.69 21.53 56.91
CA LYS A 298 -19.37 20.56 57.76
C LYS A 298 -20.87 20.46 57.47
#